data_AF-A0A1G0EAB3-F1
#
_entry.id   AF-A0A1G0EAB3-F1
#
_cell.length_a   1.000
_cell.length_b   1.000
_cell.length_c   1.000
_cell.angle_alpha   90.00
_cell.angle_beta   90.00
_cell.angle_gamma   90.00
#
_symmetry.space_group_name_H-M   'P 1'
#
loop_
_entity.id
_entity.type
_entity.pdbx_description
1 polymer ?
#
loop_
_entity_poly.entity_id
_entity_poly.type
_entity_poly.pdbx_seq_one_letter_code
_entity_poly.pdbx_strand_id
1 'polypeptide(L)'
;MNSKPILTLEDAKRIAAAADAEANQNDWRVVIAVVDDGGHLLYLQRSHDTQFGSVETAICKARAAVAFQRPTKASEDAVLGGRLIHLAMPGVIPAEGG
;
A
#
# COMPACT_ATOMS: atom_id res chain seq x y z
N MET A 1 -11.29 29.82 3.43
CA MET A 1 -11.36 28.48 2.80
C MET A 1 -10.04 27.80 3.04
N ASN A 2 -10.04 26.56 3.52
CA ASN A 2 -8.80 25.80 3.68
C ASN A 2 -8.51 25.07 2.36
N SER A 3 -7.29 25.18 1.86
CA SER A 3 -6.79 24.40 0.72
C SER A 3 -5.92 23.25 1.23
N LYS A 4 -5.92 22.13 0.52
CA LYS A 4 -5.02 21.00 0.78
C LYS A 4 -4.40 20.52 -0.55
N PRO A 5 -3.14 20.08 -0.56
CA PRO A 5 -2.59 19.37 -1.70
C PRO A 5 -3.35 18.06 -1.89
N ILE A 6 -3.55 17.66 -3.16
CA ILE A 6 -4.18 16.41 -3.54
C ILE A 6 -3.25 15.63 -4.47
N LEU A 7 -3.31 14.31 -4.39
CA LEU A 7 -2.59 13.46 -5.34
C LEU A 7 -3.38 13.38 -6.65
N THR A 8 -2.73 13.70 -7.77
CA THR A 8 -3.35 13.53 -9.09
C THR A 8 -3.09 12.13 -9.64
N LEU A 9 -3.82 11.74 -10.70
CA LEU A 9 -3.54 10.48 -11.42
C LEU A 9 -2.13 10.48 -12.02
N GLU A 10 -1.62 11.63 -12.47
CA GLU A 10 -0.25 11.73 -12.99
C GLU A 10 0.78 11.45 -11.91
N ASP A 11 0.59 12.01 -10.72
CA ASP A 11 1.46 11.76 -9.57
C ASP A 11 1.42 10.28 -9.15
N ALA A 12 0.22 9.68 -9.11
CA ALA A 12 0.05 8.26 -8.79
C ALA A 12 0.80 7.35 -9.78
N LYS A 13 0.75 7.65 -11.09
CA LYS A 13 1.52 6.92 -12.11
C LYS A 13 3.03 7.11 -11.95
N ARG A 14 3.48 8.32 -11.61
CA ARG A 14 4.91 8.61 -11.37
C ARG A 14 5.44 7.82 -10.16
N ILE A 15 4.67 7.77 -9.08
CA ILE A 15 4.98 6.95 -7.89
C ILE A 15 5.07 5.48 -8.26
N ALA A 16 4.08 4.96 -8.99
CA ALA A 16 4.06 3.56 -9.38
C ALA A 16 5.21 3.19 -10.32
N ALA A 17 5.58 4.06 -11.26
CA ALA A 17 6.73 3.84 -12.12
C ALA A 17 8.05 3.76 -11.35
N ALA A 18 8.23 4.58 -10.31
CA ALA A 18 9.41 4.50 -9.45
C ALA A 18 9.45 3.18 -8.65
N ALA A 19 8.32 2.75 -8.09
CA ALA A 19 8.21 1.48 -7.38
C ALA A 19 8.43 0.27 -8.30
N ASP A 20 7.94 0.32 -9.54
CA ASP A 20 8.15 -0.72 -10.54
C ASP A 20 9.61 -0.79 -11.00
N ALA A 21 10.28 0.35 -11.16
CA ALA A 21 11.71 0.38 -11.48
C ALA A 21 12.56 -0.28 -10.39
N GLU A 22 12.24 -0.06 -9.11
CA GLU A 22 12.92 -0.74 -7.99
C GLU A 22 12.61 -2.24 -7.99
N ALA A 23 11.33 -2.62 -8.17
CA ALA A 23 10.93 -4.02 -8.23
C ALA A 23 11.65 -4.77 -9.37
N ASN A 24 11.76 -4.17 -10.55
CA ASN A 24 12.46 -4.74 -11.69
C ASN A 24 13.96 -4.89 -11.44
N GLN A 25 14.60 -3.93 -10.74
CA GLN A 25 16.02 -4.03 -10.38
C GLN A 25 16.31 -5.20 -9.41
N ASN A 26 15.31 -5.63 -8.65
CA ASN A 26 15.42 -6.71 -7.67
C ASN A 26 14.72 -8.01 -8.11
N ASP A 27 14.28 -8.10 -9.37
CA ASP A 27 13.51 -9.24 -9.91
C ASP A 27 12.23 -9.58 -9.10
N TRP A 28 11.59 -8.58 -8.50
CA TRP A 28 10.35 -8.73 -7.75
C TRP A 28 9.12 -8.62 -8.63
N ARG A 29 8.20 -9.59 -8.47
CA ARG A 29 6.88 -9.55 -9.10
C ARG A 29 5.88 -8.93 -8.12
N VAL A 30 5.46 -7.71 -8.39
CA VAL A 30 4.69 -6.90 -7.43
C VAL A 30 3.30 -6.51 -7.95
N VAL A 31 2.45 -6.08 -7.03
CA VAL A 31 1.30 -5.23 -7.33
C VAL A 31 1.52 -3.92 -6.59
N ILE A 32 1.38 -2.82 -7.30
CA ILE A 32 1.53 -1.47 -6.78
C ILE A 32 0.14 -0.82 -6.78
N ALA A 33 -0.35 -0.46 -5.61
CA ALA A 33 -1.61 0.24 -5.43
C ALA A 33 -1.34 1.63 -4.84
N VAL A 34 -1.94 2.66 -5.45
CA VAL A 34 -1.86 4.04 -4.98
C VAL A 34 -3.28 4.53 -4.70
N VAL A 35 -3.49 5.06 -3.50
CA VAL A 35 -4.78 5.59 -3.03
C VAL A 35 -4.67 7.08 -2.74
N ASP A 36 -5.80 7.80 -2.76
CA ASP A 36 -5.88 9.17 -2.28
C ASP A 36 -5.94 9.24 -0.74
N ASP A 37 -6.05 10.45 -0.20
CA ASP A 37 -6.09 10.69 1.24
C ASP A 37 -7.41 10.23 1.91
N GLY A 38 -8.44 9.91 1.12
CA GLY A 38 -9.65 9.22 1.56
C GLY A 38 -9.55 7.69 1.49
N GLY A 39 -8.43 7.15 1.00
CA GLY A 39 -8.23 5.72 0.79
C GLY A 39 -8.94 5.18 -0.46
N HIS A 40 -9.33 6.04 -1.40
CA HIS A 40 -9.89 5.61 -2.68
C HIS A 40 -8.78 5.29 -3.67
N LEU A 41 -8.91 4.18 -4.38
CA LEU A 41 -7.92 3.72 -5.35
C LEU A 41 -7.82 4.68 -6.54
N LEU A 42 -6.64 5.28 -6.71
CA LEU A 42 -6.32 6.14 -7.85
C LEU A 42 -5.64 5.37 -8.97
N TYR A 43 -4.75 4.43 -8.61
CA TYR A 43 -3.98 3.67 -9.58
C TYR A 43 -3.63 2.28 -9.06
N LEU A 44 -3.64 1.30 -9.96
CA LEU A 44 -3.25 -0.08 -9.69
C LEU A 44 -2.44 -0.60 -10.88
N GLN A 45 -1.26 -1.14 -10.59
CA GLN A 45 -0.38 -1.79 -11.56
C GLN A 45 0.02 -3.15 -11.04
N ARG A 46 -0.15 -4.20 -11.86
CA ARG A 46 0.28 -5.56 -11.54
C ARG A 46 1.30 -6.02 -12.56
N SER A 47 2.48 -6.39 -12.10
CA SER A 47 3.53 -6.98 -12.95
C SER A 47 3.07 -8.35 -13.48
N HIS A 48 3.63 -8.78 -14.61
CA HIS A 48 3.34 -10.09 -15.18
C HIS A 48 3.74 -11.21 -14.20
N ASP A 49 2.99 -12.32 -14.20
CA ASP A 49 3.20 -13.46 -13.30
C ASP A 49 3.15 -13.18 -11.78
N THR A 50 2.66 -12.02 -11.33
CA THR A 50 2.37 -11.79 -9.91
C THR A 50 1.12 -12.56 -9.48
N GLN A 51 1.16 -13.18 -8.29
CA GLN A 51 0.05 -13.93 -7.71
C GLN A 51 -1.21 -13.05 -7.58
N PHE A 52 -2.38 -13.62 -7.88
CA PHE A 52 -3.65 -12.87 -7.88
C PHE A 52 -3.97 -12.27 -6.50
N GLY A 53 -3.61 -12.98 -5.41
CA GLY A 53 -3.85 -12.53 -4.03
C GLY A 53 -3.08 -11.26 -3.64
N SER A 54 -2.04 -10.89 -4.40
CA SER A 54 -1.29 -9.66 -4.17
C SER A 54 -2.10 -8.40 -4.54
N VAL A 55 -3.15 -8.53 -5.36
CA VAL A 55 -3.99 -7.39 -5.77
C VAL A 55 -4.72 -6.78 -4.59
N GLU A 56 -5.57 -7.56 -3.94
CA GLU A 56 -6.32 -7.09 -2.76
C GLU A 56 -5.37 -6.75 -1.60
N THR A 57 -4.28 -7.50 -1.46
CA THR A 57 -3.26 -7.24 -0.45
C THR A 57 -2.63 -5.86 -0.62
N ALA A 58 -2.22 -5.49 -1.83
CA ALA A 58 -1.65 -4.16 -2.11
C ALA A 58 -2.67 -3.04 -1.85
N ILE A 59 -3.93 -3.23 -2.27
CA ILE A 59 -5.01 -2.27 -2.02
C ILE A 59 -5.24 -2.09 -0.50
N CYS A 60 -5.33 -3.19 0.26
CA CYS A 60 -5.48 -3.14 1.71
C CYS A 60 -4.30 -2.45 2.39
N LYS A 61 -3.06 -2.73 1.96
CA LYS A 61 -1.86 -2.08 2.51
C LYS A 61 -1.89 -0.58 2.29
N ALA A 62 -2.16 -0.12 1.07
CA ALA A 62 -2.26 1.30 0.74
C ALA A 62 -3.37 2.01 1.54
N ARG A 63 -4.55 1.38 1.66
CA ARG A 63 -5.67 1.91 2.46
C ARG A 63 -5.33 1.98 3.94
N ALA A 64 -4.71 0.95 4.50
CA ALA A 64 -4.30 0.91 5.90
C ALA A 64 -3.26 2.01 6.20
N ALA A 65 -2.29 2.20 5.31
CA ALA A 65 -1.26 3.20 5.47
C ALA A 65 -1.82 4.63 5.56
N VAL A 66 -2.77 4.96 4.68
CA VAL A 66 -3.46 6.27 4.72
C VAL A 66 -4.37 6.39 5.94
N ALA A 67 -5.20 5.37 6.21
CA ALA A 67 -6.17 5.40 7.31
C ALA A 67 -5.51 5.55 8.69
N PHE A 68 -4.34 4.94 8.89
CA PHE A 68 -3.60 5.00 10.14
C PHE A 68 -2.41 5.97 10.12
N GLN A 69 -2.15 6.62 8.99
CA GLN A 69 -1.04 7.57 8.78
C GLN A 69 0.32 7.03 9.25
N ARG A 70 0.57 5.75 8.98
CA ARG A 70 1.81 5.06 9.37
C ARG A 70 2.09 3.88 8.45
N PRO A 71 3.36 3.49 8.27
CA PRO A 71 3.71 2.29 7.53
C PRO A 71 3.02 1.05 8.11
N THR A 72 2.53 0.18 7.24
CA THR A 72 1.95 -1.12 7.59
C THR A 72 2.93 -2.03 8.35
N LYS A 73 4.24 -1.83 8.14
CA LYS A 73 5.32 -2.46 8.92
C LYS A 73 5.14 -2.29 10.43
N ALA A 74 4.66 -1.13 10.89
CA ALA A 74 4.42 -0.92 12.33
C ALA A 74 3.37 -1.88 12.92
N SER A 75 2.40 -2.33 12.11
CA SER A 75 1.43 -3.34 12.54
C SER A 75 2.00 -4.77 12.45
N GLU A 76 2.84 -5.05 11.45
CA GLU A 76 3.61 -6.30 11.37
C GLU A 76 4.51 -6.47 12.60
N ASP A 77 5.31 -5.46 12.92
CA ASP A 77 6.19 -5.43 14.09
C ASP A 77 5.41 -5.60 15.40
N ALA A 78 4.22 -4.99 15.51
CA ALA A 78 3.36 -5.14 16.68
C ALA A 78 2.88 -6.58 16.86
N VAL A 79 2.48 -7.26 15.77
CA VAL A 79 2.07 -8.67 15.81
C VAL A 79 3.25 -9.56 16.17
N LEU A 80 4.42 -9.35 15.54
CA LEU A 80 5.65 -10.10 15.83
C LEU A 80 6.14 -9.88 17.27
N GLY A 81 5.89 -8.69 17.84
CA GLY A 81 6.13 -8.36 19.25
C GLY A 81 5.07 -8.84 20.23
N GLY A 82 4.08 -9.64 19.78
CA GLY A 82 3.06 -10.25 20.64
C GLY A 82 1.80 -9.44 20.87
N ARG A 83 1.66 -8.25 20.27
CA ARG A 83 0.42 -7.44 20.32
C ARG A 83 -0.58 -7.93 19.27
N LEU A 84 -1.09 -9.15 19.46
CA LEU A 84 -1.97 -9.84 18.51
C LEU A 84 -3.29 -9.13 18.20
N ILE A 85 -3.67 -8.10 18.96
CA ILE A 85 -4.88 -7.30 18.71
C ILE A 85 -4.91 -6.70 17.28
N HIS A 86 -3.75 -6.41 16.69
CA HIS A 86 -3.64 -5.88 15.32
C HIS A 86 -4.22 -6.84 14.26
N LEU A 87 -4.32 -8.14 14.54
CA LEU A 87 -4.97 -9.12 13.66
C LEU A 87 -6.49 -8.96 13.59
N ALA A 88 -7.11 -8.36 14.61
CA ALA A 88 -8.56 -8.18 14.72
C ALA A 88 -9.00 -6.73 14.47
N MET A 89 -8.07 -5.81 14.25
CA MET A 89 -8.39 -4.40 14.02
C MET A 89 -8.99 -4.20 12.61
N PRO A 90 -10.16 -3.55 12.48
CA PRO A 90 -10.74 -3.27 11.18
C PRO A 90 -9.81 -2.43 10.29
N GLY A 91 -9.63 -2.86 9.05
CA GLY A 91 -8.80 -2.15 8.06
C GLY A 91 -7.29 -2.25 8.29
N VAL A 92 -6.83 -3.07 9.25
CA VAL A 92 -5.40 -3.37 9.43
C VAL A 92 -5.02 -4.60 8.64
N ILE A 93 -3.87 -4.52 7.96
CA ILE A 93 -3.15 -5.68 7.43
C ILE A 93 -1.73 -5.64 8.02
N PRO A 94 -1.35 -6.57 8.91
CA PRO A 94 -0.05 -6.57 9.58
C PRO A 94 1.01 -7.23 8.68
N ALA A 95 1.28 -6.60 7.54
CA ALA A 95 2.30 -7.02 6.59
C ALA A 95 2.93 -5.79 5.93
N GLU A 96 4.26 -5.70 5.92
CA GLU A 96 5.00 -4.56 5.34
C GLU A 96 4.70 -4.35 3.85
N GLY A 97 4.62 -3.08 3.41
CA GLY A 97 4.59 -2.69 1.99
C GLY A 97 3.63 -1.55 1.63
N GLY A 98 2.78 -1.12 2.56
CA GLY A 98 1.98 0.12 2.49
C GLY A 98 2.51 1.17 3.43
#